data_AF-A0A2E1XR97-F1
#
_entry.id   AF-A0A2E1XR97-F1
#
_cell.length_a   1.000
_cell.length_b   1.000
_cell.length_c   1.000
_cell.angle_alpha   90.00
_cell.angle_beta   90.00
_cell.angle_gamma   90.00
#
_symmetry.space_group_name_H-M   'P 1'
#
loop_
_entity.id
_entity.type
_entity.pdbx_description
1 polymer ?
#
loop_
_entity_poly.entity_id
_entity_poly.type
_entity_poly.pdbx_seq_one_letter_code
_entity_poly.pdbx_strand_id
1 'polypeptide(L)'
;MIEIERKFLVSNLNACLQLHTNSKRIVQGYLSFDPARTVRLRKTDTKAFLTIKGKSNATGDTRFEWEKEIPENEATQLLGLCLGQIIRKTRYVVPHQSHLFEVDVFSGKLQGLVIAEVELSAADEQLDLPTWIGKEVTGDPRYYNSDLAKKGLKPEIV
;
A
#
# COMPACT_ATOMS: atom_id res chain seq x y z
N MET A 1 9.30 3.81 16.74
CA MET A 1 10.04 3.47 15.52
C MET A 1 9.40 4.27 14.41
N ILE A 2 10.20 5.04 13.67
CA ILE A 2 9.72 5.80 12.50
C ILE A 2 9.77 4.81 11.34
N GLU A 3 8.66 4.65 10.62
CA GLU A 3 8.61 3.84 9.39
C GLU A 3 9.13 4.71 8.25
N ILE A 4 10.23 4.29 7.62
CA ILE A 4 10.87 5.01 6.52
C ILE A 4 10.68 4.16 5.28
N GLU A 5 9.88 4.62 4.32
CA GLU A 5 9.60 3.88 3.10
C GLU A 5 9.88 4.73 1.85
N ARG A 6 10.32 4.07 0.78
CA ARG A 6 10.36 4.64 -0.57
C ARG A 6 9.38 3.91 -1.47
N LYS A 7 8.78 4.65 -2.39
CA LYS A 7 7.71 4.19 -3.27
C LYS A 7 8.06 4.46 -4.73
N PHE A 8 7.88 3.47 -5.59
CA PHE A 8 8.25 3.54 -7.00
C PHE A 8 7.14 3.00 -7.89
N LEU A 9 7.04 3.53 -9.11
CA LEU A 9 6.37 2.84 -10.20
C LEU A 9 7.22 1.67 -10.69
N VAL A 10 6.58 0.60 -11.18
CA VAL A 10 7.29 -0.53 -11.79
C VAL A 10 7.34 -0.34 -13.30
N SER A 11 8.55 -0.33 -13.86
CA SER A 11 8.79 -0.14 -15.30
C SER A 11 8.74 -1.44 -16.10
N ASN A 12 9.01 -2.59 -15.45
CA ASN A 12 8.95 -3.91 -16.10
C ASN A 12 8.36 -4.97 -15.15
N LEU A 13 7.03 -5.14 -15.23
CA LEU A 13 6.32 -6.09 -14.38
C LEU A 13 6.77 -7.54 -14.59
N ASN A 14 7.06 -7.95 -15.83
CA ASN A 14 7.46 -9.33 -16.10
C ASN A 14 8.80 -9.69 -15.45
N ALA A 15 9.79 -8.81 -15.55
CA ALA A 15 11.09 -9.00 -14.89
C ALA A 15 10.95 -9.03 -13.36
N CYS A 16 10.09 -8.16 -12.82
CA CYS A 16 9.77 -8.15 -11.40
C CYS A 16 9.11 -9.46 -10.92
N LEU A 17 8.10 -9.95 -11.64
CA LEU A 17 7.34 -11.14 -11.23
C LEU A 17 8.12 -12.44 -11.40
N GLN A 18 9.20 -12.48 -12.19
CA GLN A 18 10.08 -13.67 -12.22
C GLN A 18 10.88 -13.87 -10.92
N LEU A 19 11.02 -12.82 -10.11
CA LEU A 19 11.85 -12.81 -8.91
C LEU A 19 11.05 -12.92 -7.60
N HIS A 20 9.72 -12.96 -7.68
CA HIS A 20 8.88 -12.99 -6.47
C HIS A 20 9.03 -14.30 -5.71
N THR A 21 8.96 -14.23 -4.38
CA THR A 21 9.00 -15.40 -3.49
C THR A 21 7.66 -15.70 -2.84
N ASN A 22 6.78 -14.71 -2.75
CA ASN A 22 5.45 -14.87 -2.18
C ASN A 22 4.47 -13.88 -2.81
N SER A 23 3.18 -14.17 -2.69
CA SER A 23 2.12 -13.21 -3.03
C SER A 23 0.90 -13.37 -2.14
N LYS A 24 0.14 -12.30 -1.98
CA LYS A 24 -1.15 -12.30 -1.28
C LYS A 24 -2.13 -11.37 -1.96
N ARG A 25 -3.39 -11.80 -2.10
CA ARG A 25 -4.46 -10.91 -2.54
C ARG A 25 -4.91 -10.04 -1.39
N ILE A 26 -5.15 -8.76 -1.69
CA ILE A 26 -5.56 -7.76 -0.72
C ILE A 26 -6.77 -7.02 -1.27
N VAL A 27 -7.81 -6.94 -0.45
CA VAL A 27 -8.97 -6.07 -0.63
C VAL A 27 -9.00 -5.10 0.54
N GLN A 28 -9.05 -3.81 0.26
CA GLN A 28 -9.08 -2.81 1.32
C GLN A 28 -10.00 -1.65 1.00
N GLY A 29 -10.52 -1.03 2.05
CA GLY A 29 -11.38 0.13 1.99
C GLY A 29 -11.20 1.00 3.23
N TYR A 30 -11.84 2.17 3.23
CA TYR A 30 -11.74 3.13 4.31
C TYR A 30 -13.12 3.48 4.84
N LEU A 31 -13.35 3.26 6.14
CA LEU A 31 -14.57 3.71 6.82
C LEU A 31 -14.49 5.21 7.18
N SER A 32 -13.28 5.76 7.26
CA SER A 32 -13.03 7.18 7.50
C SER A 32 -11.73 7.61 6.81
N PHE A 33 -11.77 8.78 6.16
CA PHE A 33 -10.62 9.48 5.61
C PHE A 33 -10.18 10.67 6.48
N ASP A 34 -10.79 10.88 7.64
CA ASP A 34 -10.45 12.00 8.51
C ASP A 34 -8.97 11.87 8.94
N PRO A 35 -8.11 12.87 8.67
CA PRO A 35 -6.70 12.80 9.02
C PRO A 35 -6.42 12.58 10.50
N ALA A 36 -7.35 12.99 11.39
CA ALA A 36 -7.22 12.76 12.83
C ALA A 36 -7.66 11.35 13.27
N ARG A 37 -8.40 10.62 12.42
CA ARG A 37 -8.96 9.28 12.70
C ARG A 37 -9.26 8.54 11.40
N THR A 38 -8.22 8.16 10.69
CA THR A 38 -8.34 7.35 9.47
C THR A 38 -8.62 5.92 9.87
N VAL A 39 -9.69 5.33 9.33
CA VAL A 39 -10.09 3.95 9.63
C VAL A 39 -10.02 3.14 8.36
N ARG A 40 -9.05 2.22 8.28
CA ARG A 40 -8.83 1.32 7.15
C ARG A 40 -9.27 -0.09 7.52
N LEU A 41 -10.04 -0.71 6.63
CA LEU A 41 -10.30 -2.12 6.64
C LEU A 41 -9.43 -2.80 5.58
N ARG A 42 -8.66 -3.81 5.97
CA ARG A 42 -7.81 -4.59 5.06
C ARG A 42 -8.12 -6.08 5.24
N LYS A 43 -8.47 -6.74 4.14
CA LYS A 43 -8.75 -8.18 4.07
C LYS A 43 -7.77 -8.85 3.11
N THR A 44 -7.19 -9.97 3.53
CA THR A 44 -6.45 -10.91 2.67
C THR A 44 -7.30 -12.17 2.44
N ASP A 45 -6.71 -13.17 1.81
CA ASP A 45 -7.35 -14.49 1.65
C ASP A 45 -7.54 -15.22 2.99
N THR A 46 -6.77 -14.89 4.03
CA THR A 46 -6.73 -15.65 5.30
C THR A 46 -7.05 -14.82 6.53
N LYS A 47 -6.96 -13.49 6.46
CA LYS A 47 -7.10 -12.60 7.61
C LYS A 47 -7.79 -11.30 7.23
N ALA A 48 -8.35 -10.63 8.23
CA ALA A 48 -8.83 -9.27 8.07
C ALA A 48 -8.47 -8.42 9.29
N PHE A 49 -8.22 -7.13 9.04
CA PHE A 49 -7.76 -6.19 10.05
C PHE A 49 -8.51 -4.87 9.92
N LEU A 50 -8.86 -4.30 11.06
CA LEU A 50 -9.23 -2.89 11.18
C LEU A 50 -8.02 -2.13 11.72
N THR A 51 -7.60 -1.10 11.01
CA THR A 51 -6.51 -0.20 11.42
C THR A 51 -7.07 1.20 11.65
N ILE A 52 -6.81 1.80 12.81
CA ILE A 52 -7.14 3.18 13.12
C ILE A 52 -5.83 3.96 13.26
N LYS A 53 -5.67 4.98 12.42
CA LYS A 53 -4.49 5.85 12.35
C LYS A 53 -4.88 7.26 12.80
N GLY A 54 -4.18 7.79 13.79
CA GLY A 54 -4.31 9.16 14.26
C GLY A 54 -3.62 10.16 13.32
N LYS A 55 -3.72 11.44 13.67
CA LYS A 55 -3.01 12.52 12.96
C LYS A 55 -1.51 12.29 13.05
N SER A 56 -0.80 12.49 11.93
CA SER A 56 0.66 12.59 11.97
C SER A 56 1.10 13.78 12.84
N ASN A 57 2.26 13.64 13.48
CA ASN A 57 2.92 14.74 14.17
C ASN A 57 3.36 15.85 13.18
N ALA A 58 3.88 16.96 13.71
CA ALA A 58 4.27 18.12 12.91
C ALA A 58 5.33 17.79 11.83
N THR A 59 6.19 16.82 12.09
CA THR A 59 7.24 16.33 11.18
C THR A 59 6.75 15.27 10.19
N GLY A 60 5.52 14.76 10.36
CA GLY A 60 4.89 13.80 9.45
C GLY A 60 5.38 12.35 9.59
N ASP A 61 6.36 12.10 10.44
CA ASP A 61 7.14 10.85 10.54
C ASP A 61 6.60 9.87 11.59
N THR A 62 5.72 10.33 12.50
CA THR A 62 5.05 9.43 13.46
C THR A 62 3.56 9.72 13.59
N ARG A 63 2.80 8.68 13.90
CA ARG A 63 1.37 8.77 14.25
C ARG A 63 0.98 7.63 15.18
N PHE A 64 -0.10 7.84 15.94
CA PHE A 64 -0.75 6.74 16.65
C PHE A 64 -1.35 5.76 15.63
N GLU A 65 -1.12 4.47 15.85
CA GLU A 65 -1.70 3.40 15.04
C GLU A 65 -2.17 2.28 15.97
N TRP A 66 -3.44 1.90 15.81
CA TRP A 66 -4.04 0.75 16.46
C TRP A 66 -4.54 -0.21 15.39
N GLU A 67 -4.19 -1.49 15.51
CA GLU A 67 -4.62 -2.53 14.58
C GLU A 67 -5.20 -3.71 15.35
N LYS A 68 -6.30 -4.26 14.84
CA LYS A 68 -6.92 -5.47 15.38
C LYS A 68 -7.36 -6.39 14.28
N GLU A 69 -7.03 -7.67 14.42
CA GLU A 69 -7.58 -8.75 13.59
C GLU A 69 -9.07 -8.91 13.90
N ILE A 70 -9.89 -8.99 12.86
CA ILE A 70 -11.34 -9.18 12.95
C ILE A 70 -11.77 -10.41 12.15
N PRO A 71 -12.91 -11.04 12.50
CA PRO A 71 -13.47 -12.14 11.71
C PRO A 71 -13.70 -11.77 10.24
N GLU A 72 -13.48 -12.73 9.34
CA GLU A 72 -13.57 -12.50 7.89
C GLU A 72 -14.99 -12.11 7.43
N ASN A 73 -16.01 -12.70 8.05
CA ASN A 73 -17.42 -12.38 7.79
C ASN A 73 -17.75 -10.93 8.16
N GLU A 74 -17.25 -10.44 9.30
CA GLU A 74 -17.42 -9.04 9.72
C GLU A 74 -16.71 -8.09 8.74
N ALA A 75 -15.49 -8.41 8.33
CA ALA A 75 -14.77 -7.63 7.33
C ALA A 75 -15.53 -7.54 6.01
N THR A 76 -16.14 -8.64 5.57
CA THR A 76 -16.93 -8.66 4.32
C THR A 76 -18.15 -7.74 4.40
N GLN A 77 -18.83 -7.72 5.55
CA GLN A 77 -19.95 -6.81 5.80
C GLN A 77 -19.48 -5.35 5.84
N LEU A 78 -18.39 -5.05 6.56
CA LEU A 78 -17.85 -3.70 6.71
C LEU A 78 -17.26 -3.13 5.40
N LEU A 79 -16.78 -3.96 4.48
CA LEU A 79 -16.35 -3.52 3.16
C LEU A 79 -17.48 -2.81 2.39
N GLY A 80 -18.74 -3.22 2.59
CA GLY A 80 -19.91 -2.59 1.97
C GLY A 80 -20.18 -1.16 2.46
N LEU A 81 -19.62 -0.78 3.62
CA LEU A 81 -19.79 0.54 4.24
C LEU A 81 -18.63 1.49 3.95
N CYS A 82 -17.58 1.02 3.28
CA CYS A 82 -16.40 1.83 3.01
C CYS A 82 -16.70 2.98 2.07
N LEU A 83 -16.12 4.14 2.39
CA LEU A 83 -16.16 5.35 1.60
C LEU A 83 -15.26 5.22 0.35
N GLY A 84 -15.60 5.98 -0.69
CA GLY A 84 -14.78 6.06 -1.90
C GLY A 84 -14.88 4.81 -2.77
N GLN A 85 -13.74 4.25 -3.16
CA GLN A 85 -13.64 3.00 -3.92
C GLN A 85 -12.84 1.95 -3.15
N ILE A 86 -13.24 0.69 -3.32
CA ILE A 86 -12.50 -0.46 -2.78
C ILE A 86 -11.26 -0.69 -3.62
N ILE A 87 -10.11 -0.75 -2.96
CA ILE A 87 -8.83 -1.09 -3.59
C ILE A 87 -8.71 -2.62 -3.60
N ARG A 88 -8.32 -3.14 -4.76
CA ARG A 88 -8.01 -4.56 -4.97
C ARG A 88 -6.62 -4.64 -5.58
N LYS A 89 -5.76 -5.48 -5.01
CA LYS A 89 -4.40 -5.69 -5.49
C LYS A 89 -3.88 -7.06 -5.13
N THR A 90 -2.92 -7.55 -5.89
CA THR A 90 -2.06 -8.66 -5.46
C THR A 90 -0.72 -8.06 -5.07
N ARG A 91 -0.30 -8.29 -3.82
CA ARG A 91 1.00 -7.87 -3.32
C ARG A 91 1.97 -9.01 -3.47
N TYR A 92 3.01 -8.83 -4.28
CA TYR A 92 4.13 -9.73 -4.45
C TYR A 92 5.28 -9.29 -3.55
N VAL A 93 6.00 -10.24 -2.97
CA VAL A 93 7.25 -9.99 -2.24
C VAL A 93 8.41 -10.34 -3.14
N VAL A 94 9.26 -9.36 -3.43
CA VAL A 94 10.39 -9.50 -4.36
C VAL A 94 11.68 -9.14 -3.64
N PRO A 95 12.51 -10.14 -3.27
CA PRO A 95 13.80 -9.87 -2.67
C PRO A 95 14.78 -9.24 -3.67
N HIS A 96 15.57 -8.29 -3.20
CA HIS A 96 16.70 -7.74 -3.93
C HIS A 96 17.77 -7.30 -2.95
N GLN A 97 18.95 -7.92 -3.01
CA GLN A 97 20.03 -7.71 -2.04
C GLN A 97 19.51 -7.91 -0.60
N SER A 98 19.72 -6.92 0.27
CA SER A 98 19.26 -6.90 1.66
C SER A 98 17.80 -6.49 1.83
N HIS A 99 17.10 -6.13 0.76
CA HIS A 99 15.78 -5.53 0.82
C HIS A 99 14.68 -6.46 0.32
N LEU A 100 13.49 -6.30 0.88
CA LEU A 100 12.27 -6.93 0.40
C LEU A 100 11.36 -5.83 -0.16
N PHE A 101 11.10 -5.90 -1.46
CA PHE A 101 10.13 -5.02 -2.10
C PHE A 101 8.74 -5.63 -2.01
N GLU A 102 7.78 -4.85 -1.54
CA GLU A 102 6.36 -5.16 -1.64
C GLU A 102 5.81 -4.53 -2.93
N VAL A 103 5.56 -5.38 -3.93
CA VAL A 103 5.08 -4.95 -5.26
C VAL A 103 3.60 -5.19 -5.40
N ASP A 104 2.83 -4.11 -5.44
CA ASP A 104 1.40 -4.11 -5.59
C ASP A 104 0.97 -4.00 -7.05
N VAL A 105 0.36 -5.07 -7.56
CA VAL A 105 -0.32 -5.06 -8.86
C VAL A 105 -1.81 -4.81 -8.63
N PHE A 106 -2.28 -3.62 -8.97
CA PHE A 106 -3.66 -3.21 -8.75
C PHE A 106 -4.61 -3.77 -9.81
N SER A 107 -5.87 -3.99 -9.42
CA SER A 107 -6.93 -4.49 -10.29
C SER A 107 -8.22 -3.67 -10.18
N GLY A 108 -9.18 -3.97 -11.05
CA GLY A 108 -10.46 -3.25 -11.10
C GLY A 108 -10.26 -1.81 -11.60
N LYS A 109 -10.71 -0.82 -10.82
CA LYS A 109 -10.63 0.61 -11.23
C LYS A 109 -9.21 1.16 -11.29
N LEU A 110 -8.24 0.45 -10.70
CA LEU A 110 -6.82 0.81 -10.68
C LEU A 110 -5.98 -0.16 -11.54
N GLN A 111 -6.63 -0.93 -12.42
CA GLN A 111 -5.93 -1.85 -13.32
C GLN A 111 -4.85 -1.10 -14.12
N GLY A 112 -3.65 -1.69 -14.19
CA GLY A 112 -2.46 -1.13 -14.86
C GLY A 112 -1.56 -0.29 -13.95
N LEU A 113 -2.03 0.09 -12.75
CA LEU A 113 -1.16 0.67 -11.74
C LEU A 113 -0.33 -0.43 -11.07
N VAL A 114 0.99 -0.24 -11.04
CA VAL A 114 1.90 -1.12 -10.30
C VAL A 114 2.86 -0.26 -9.47
N ILE A 115 2.87 -0.50 -8.16
CA ILE A 115 3.69 0.25 -7.20
C ILE A 115 4.58 -0.73 -6.46
N ALA A 116 5.86 -0.39 -6.30
CA ALA A 116 6.78 -1.07 -5.41
C ALA A 116 7.08 -0.20 -4.20
N GLU A 117 7.00 -0.79 -3.01
CA GLU A 117 7.34 -0.16 -1.74
C GLU A 117 8.52 -0.92 -1.11
N VAL A 118 9.45 -0.20 -0.50
CA VAL A 118 10.57 -0.78 0.26
C VAL A 118 10.76 0.01 1.54
N GLU A 119 10.86 -0.70 2.65
CA GLU A 119 11.17 -0.14 3.97
C GLU A 119 12.69 -0.02 4.12
N LEU A 120 13.14 1.07 4.73
CA LEU A 120 14.53 1.42 4.97
C LEU A 120 14.78 1.57 6.46
N SER A 121 16.03 1.35 6.86
CA SER A 121 16.50 1.57 8.23
C SER A 121 16.77 3.04 8.52
N ALA A 122 17.06 3.83 7.48
CA ALA A 122 17.32 5.27 7.58
C ALA A 122 16.87 6.02 6.31
N ALA A 123 16.59 7.32 6.44
CA ALA A 123 16.08 8.15 5.34
C ALA A 123 17.12 8.41 4.24
N ASP A 124 18.41 8.38 4.60
CA ASP A 124 19.56 8.57 3.72
C ASP A 124 20.21 7.25 3.27
N GLU A 125 19.56 6.11 3.56
CA GLU A 125 20.05 4.80 3.15
C GLU A 125 20.15 4.71 1.62
N GLN A 126 21.36 4.36 1.14
CA GLN A 126 21.58 4.12 -0.27
C GLN A 126 20.96 2.78 -0.68
N LEU A 127 20.16 2.81 -1.73
CA LEU A 127 19.41 1.66 -2.21
C LEU A 127 19.90 1.30 -3.62
N ASP A 128 20.40 0.07 -3.78
CA ASP A 128 20.63 -0.51 -5.11
C ASP A 128 19.26 -0.87 -5.70
N LEU A 129 18.90 -0.24 -6.81
CA LEU A 129 17.57 -0.39 -7.40
C LEU A 129 17.57 -1.50 -8.45
N PRO A 130 16.67 -2.49 -8.34
CA PRO A 130 16.47 -3.47 -9.40
C PRO A 130 16.12 -2.80 -10.73
N THR A 131 16.47 -3.45 -11.84
CA THR A 131 16.23 -2.94 -13.21
C THR A 131 14.76 -2.77 -13.58
N TRP A 132 13.83 -3.37 -12.82
CA TRP A 132 12.39 -3.25 -13.02
C TRP A 132 11.76 -2.07 -12.26
N ILE A 133 12.53 -1.37 -11.42
CA ILE A 133 12.09 -0.13 -10.78
C ILE A 133 12.04 1.00 -11.82
N GLY A 134 11.01 1.82 -11.73
CA GLY A 134 10.82 3.03 -12.52
C GLY A 134 10.91 4.29 -11.68
N LYS A 135 10.05 5.26 -12.00
CA LYS A 135 9.98 6.57 -11.36
C LYS A 135 9.68 6.44 -9.87
N GLU A 136 10.47 7.13 -9.04
CA GLU A 136 10.16 7.31 -7.63
C GLU A 136 8.95 8.25 -7.46
N VAL A 137 8.01 7.84 -6.62
CA VAL A 137 6.76 8.54 -6.29
C VAL A 137 6.57 8.71 -4.78
N THR A 138 7.65 8.54 -4.01
CA THR A 138 7.70 8.86 -2.57
C THR A 138 7.22 10.30 -2.33
N GLY A 139 6.30 10.49 -1.40
CA GLY A 139 5.77 11.81 -1.07
C GLY A 139 4.66 12.33 -2.00
N ASP A 140 4.37 11.66 -3.12
CA ASP A 140 3.28 12.07 -4.01
C ASP A 140 1.92 11.51 -3.53
N PRO A 141 0.97 12.36 -3.09
CA PRO A 141 -0.32 11.95 -2.58
C PRO A 141 -1.09 11.00 -3.52
N ARG A 142 -0.89 11.10 -4.84
CA ARG A 142 -1.62 10.31 -5.85
C ARG A 142 -1.38 8.80 -5.73
N TYR A 143 -0.29 8.39 -5.09
CA TYR A 143 0.14 6.99 -5.00
C TYR A 143 -0.04 6.38 -3.60
N TYR A 144 -0.60 7.12 -2.64
CA TYR A 144 -0.92 6.58 -1.32
C TYR A 144 -2.25 5.83 -1.32
N ASN A 145 -2.33 4.72 -0.60
CA ASN A 145 -3.55 3.89 -0.54
C ASN A 145 -4.80 4.67 -0.10
N SER A 146 -4.68 5.65 0.80
CA SER A 146 -5.82 6.48 1.23
C SER A 146 -6.38 7.31 0.09
N ASP A 147 -5.51 7.84 -0.76
CA ASP A 147 -5.84 8.75 -1.84
C ASP A 147 -6.27 8.00 -3.10
N LEU A 148 -5.66 6.84 -3.37
CA LEU A 148 -6.15 5.87 -4.35
C LEU A 148 -7.57 5.39 -4.03
N ALA A 149 -7.98 5.35 -2.76
CA ALA A 149 -9.33 4.99 -2.36
C ALA A 149 -10.32 6.16 -2.47
N LYS A 150 -9.84 7.41 -2.47
CA LYS A 150 -10.69 8.59 -2.72
C LYS A 150 -11.05 8.66 -4.21
N LYS A 151 -12.22 9.22 -4.53
CA LYS A 151 -12.63 9.47 -5.91
C LYS A 151 -11.93 10.75 -6.41
N GLY A 152 -11.25 10.71 -7.56
CA GLY A 152 -10.84 11.91 -8.31
C GLY A 152 -9.35 12.05 -8.59
N LEU A 153 -8.46 11.43 -7.81
CA LEU A 153 -7.02 11.40 -8.12
C LEU A 153 -6.74 10.23 -9.05
N LYS A 154 -6.13 10.53 -10.22
CA LYS A 154 -5.75 9.52 -11.20
C LYS A 154 -4.23 9.38 -11.18
N PRO A 155 -3.67 8.28 -10.67
CA PRO A 155 -2.26 8.00 -10.84
C PRO A 155 -1.96 7.76 -12.33
N GLU A 156 -0.69 7.91 -12.71
CA GLU A 156 -0.22 7.41 -14.00
C GLU A 156 -0.39 5.89 -14.02
N ILE A 157 -1.07 5.37 -15.05
CA ILE A 157 -1.31 3.95 -15.29
C ILE A 157 -0.46 3.58 -16.50
N VAL A 158 0.31 2.50 -16.40
CA VAL A 158 1.17 2.00 -17.48
C VAL A 158 0.40 1.01 -18.35
#